data_AF-A0AAD1R0V6-F1
#
_entry.id   AF-A0AAD1R0V6-F1
#
_cell.length_a   1.000
_cell.length_b   1.000
_cell.length_c   1.000
_cell.angle_alpha   90.00
_cell.angle_beta   90.00
_cell.angle_gamma   90.00
#
_symmetry.space_group_name_H-M   'P 1'
#
loop_
_entity.id
_entity.type
_entity.pdbx_description
1 polymer ?
#
loop_
_entity_poly.entity_id
_entity_poly.type
_entity_poly.pdbx_seq_one_letter_code
_entity_poly.pdbx_strand_id
1 'polypeptide(L)'
;MCIVDNYVLWMLGTFHGRCSINLSIHRDKLQKHGVCIRVLGDLTLLPLDIQKLIAQAVLETRIYSKCFLNVCFAYTSRNEIANAVREAAWGVQEGLLEPSDVSESLIDQCLYTSKSTDPDLLIRTSGEVRLSDFLLWQTSHTCLVFQSVLWPEYTFWNLCEAVLRYQYNHSAIQKAKETQLEESSKLQMERDLTWVQEKLWHMEQDLGNNDKPFCQKLLQQCRASREERTKKFLQALERKQWNHLQDLCST
;
A
#
# COMPACT_ATOMS: atom_id res chain seq x y z
N MET A 1 14.30 -11.14 1.23
CA MET A 1 14.50 -9.67 1.05
C MET A 1 13.78 -8.98 2.17
N CYS A 2 14.42 -8.01 2.84
CA CYS A 2 13.86 -7.40 4.04
C CYS A 2 13.84 -5.87 3.96
N ILE A 3 12.75 -5.26 4.41
CA ILE A 3 12.58 -3.81 4.44
C ILE A 3 12.38 -3.41 5.88
N VAL A 4 13.00 -2.31 6.30
CA VAL A 4 12.82 -1.75 7.63
C VAL A 4 12.33 -0.31 7.49
N ASP A 5 11.13 -0.04 8.00
CA ASP A 5 10.66 1.29 8.39
C ASP A 5 10.55 1.33 9.92
N ASN A 6 10.53 2.52 10.53
CA ASN A 6 10.57 2.81 11.97
C ASN A 6 9.62 1.94 12.82
N TYR A 7 8.59 1.34 12.22
CA TYR A 7 7.70 0.38 12.87
C TYR A 7 7.24 -0.79 11.98
N VAL A 8 7.77 -0.95 10.75
CA VAL A 8 7.31 -1.96 9.79
C VAL A 8 8.47 -2.80 9.25
N LEU A 9 8.47 -4.10 9.54
CA LEU A 9 9.41 -5.05 8.92
C LEU A 9 8.70 -5.78 7.78
N TRP A 10 9.36 -5.89 6.62
CA TRP A 10 8.88 -6.71 5.52
C TRP A 10 9.78 -7.91 5.29
N MET A 11 9.21 -9.08 4.99
CA MET A 11 9.98 -10.25 4.58
C MET A 11 9.37 -10.92 3.35
N LEU A 12 10.20 -11.11 2.32
CA LEU A 12 9.93 -12.01 1.19
C LEU A 12 10.76 -13.29 1.37
N GLY A 13 10.10 -14.44 1.38
CA GLY A 13 10.76 -15.75 1.47
C GLY A 13 10.19 -16.77 0.48
N THR A 14 11.06 -17.38 -0.33
CA THR A 14 10.78 -18.62 -1.07
C THR A 14 11.19 -19.79 -0.19
N PHE A 15 10.24 -20.39 0.51
CA PHE A 15 10.52 -21.51 1.42
C PHE A 15 10.17 -22.85 0.74
N HIS A 16 11.19 -23.57 0.26
CA HIS A 16 11.09 -24.97 -0.12
C HIS A 16 11.38 -25.85 1.10
N GLY A 17 10.33 -26.28 1.80
CA GLY A 17 10.44 -27.21 2.94
C GLY A 17 9.39 -26.94 4.00
N ARG A 18 8.78 -28.01 4.54
CA ARG A 18 7.72 -28.02 5.58
C ARG A 18 7.95 -26.96 6.65
N CYS A 19 7.32 -25.80 6.49
CA CYS A 19 7.28 -24.76 7.50
C CYS A 19 5.86 -24.73 8.03
N SER A 20 5.63 -25.48 9.10
CA SER A 20 4.54 -25.16 10.00
C SER A 20 4.87 -23.79 10.56
N ILE A 21 4.19 -22.74 10.06
CA ILE A 21 4.20 -21.42 10.69
C ILE A 21 3.59 -21.64 12.08
N ASN A 22 4.43 -21.98 13.05
CA ASN A 22 4.00 -22.36 14.39
C ASN A 22 3.82 -21.08 15.21
N LEU A 23 2.90 -20.22 14.73
CA LEU A 23 2.58 -18.93 15.34
C LEU A 23 2.08 -19.11 16.80
N SER A 24 1.52 -20.28 17.09
CA SER A 24 1.14 -20.78 18.41
C SER A 24 2.26 -20.74 19.45
N ILE A 25 3.52 -20.98 19.07
CA ILE A 25 4.66 -21.07 20.01
C ILE A 25 5.15 -19.68 20.47
N HIS A 26 4.76 -18.60 19.79
CA HIS A 26 5.23 -17.25 20.10
C HIS A 26 4.14 -16.23 20.41
N ARG A 27 2.89 -16.67 20.61
CA ARG A 27 1.73 -15.83 20.93
C ARG A 27 1.99 -14.88 22.10
N ASP A 28 2.55 -15.38 23.20
CA ASP A 28 2.87 -14.58 24.38
C ASP A 28 3.90 -13.48 24.10
N LYS A 29 4.87 -13.76 23.22
CA LYS A 29 5.88 -12.79 22.80
C LYS A 29 5.28 -11.71 21.89
N LEU A 30 4.41 -12.10 20.96
CA LEU A 30 3.71 -11.17 20.07
C LEU A 30 2.81 -10.23 20.86
N GLN A 31 2.06 -10.77 21.83
CA GLN A 31 1.21 -9.98 22.72
C GLN A 31 2.05 -9.05 23.61
N LYS A 32 3.13 -9.55 24.22
CA LYS A 32 4.02 -8.75 25.06
C LYS A 32 4.59 -7.54 24.32
N HIS A 33 4.99 -7.72 23.06
CA HIS A 33 5.59 -6.67 22.24
C HIS A 33 4.58 -5.88 21.41
N GLY A 34 3.30 -6.29 21.38
CA GLY A 34 2.24 -5.63 20.61
C GLY A 34 2.51 -5.62 19.12
N VAL A 35 2.92 -6.76 18.56
CA VAL A 35 3.25 -6.91 17.13
C VAL A 35 1.99 -7.29 16.34
N CYS A 36 1.59 -6.44 15.40
CA CYS A 36 0.55 -6.67 14.42
C CYS A 36 1.14 -7.38 13.19
N ILE A 37 0.68 -8.58 12.89
CA ILE A 37 1.14 -9.34 11.72
C ILE A 37 0.14 -9.16 10.59
N ARG A 38 0.62 -8.82 9.41
CA ARG A 38 -0.15 -8.80 8.16
C ARG A 38 0.56 -9.71 7.16
N VAL A 39 -0.21 -10.44 6.37
CA VAL A 39 0.33 -11.29 5.30
C VAL A 39 -0.25 -10.82 3.98
N LEU A 40 0.63 -10.46 3.05
CA LEU A 40 0.27 -9.79 1.80
C LEU A 40 0.65 -10.66 0.61
N GLY A 41 -0.23 -10.73 -0.39
CA GLY A 41 -0.03 -11.52 -1.61
C GLY A 41 -1.32 -12.23 -2.03
N ASP A 42 -1.22 -13.06 -3.07
CA ASP A 42 -2.34 -13.88 -3.52
C ASP A 42 -2.42 -15.16 -2.70
N LEU A 43 -3.08 -15.07 -1.56
CA LEU A 43 -3.20 -16.18 -0.61
C LEU A 43 -4.03 -17.33 -1.18
N THR A 44 -4.82 -17.11 -2.24
CA THR A 44 -5.63 -18.16 -2.89
C THR A 44 -4.75 -19.24 -3.54
N LEU A 45 -3.49 -18.91 -3.85
CA LEU A 45 -2.51 -19.84 -4.40
C LEU A 45 -1.95 -20.81 -3.36
N LEU A 46 -2.22 -20.57 -2.08
CA LEU A 46 -1.71 -21.40 -0.99
C LEU A 46 -2.66 -22.55 -0.66
N PRO A 47 -2.15 -23.67 -0.09
CA PRO A 47 -3.00 -24.69 0.48
C PRO A 47 -3.96 -24.14 1.54
N LEU A 48 -5.18 -24.67 1.59
CA LEU A 48 -6.26 -24.13 2.45
C LEU A 48 -5.89 -24.14 3.94
N ASP A 49 -5.18 -25.17 4.41
CA ASP A 49 -4.66 -25.24 5.78
C ASP A 49 -3.74 -24.07 6.12
N ILE A 50 -2.87 -23.67 5.19
CA ILE A 50 -1.98 -22.51 5.35
C ILE A 50 -2.78 -21.20 5.31
N GLN A 51 -3.78 -21.09 4.43
CA GLN A 51 -4.66 -19.91 4.37
C GLN A 51 -5.39 -19.69 5.71
N LYS A 52 -5.93 -20.75 6.30
CA LYS A 52 -6.60 -20.69 7.62
C LYS A 52 -5.66 -20.25 8.73
N LEU A 53 -4.45 -20.82 8.77
CA LEU A 53 -3.43 -20.43 9.76
C LEU A 53 -3.04 -18.96 9.63
N ILE A 54 -2.88 -18.46 8.40
CA ILE A 54 -2.59 -17.05 8.12
C ILE A 54 -3.76 -16.17 8.56
N ALA A 55 -4.99 -16.52 8.19
CA ALA A 55 -6.18 -15.76 8.56
C ALA A 55 -6.33 -15.63 10.09
N GLN A 56 -6.12 -16.73 10.82
CA GLN A 56 -6.11 -16.73 12.28
C GLN A 56 -5.01 -15.81 12.85
N ALA A 57 -3.79 -15.93 12.36
CA ALA A 57 -2.65 -15.09 12.76
C ALA A 57 -2.93 -13.59 12.62
N VAL A 58 -3.47 -13.20 11.46
CA VAL A 58 -3.79 -11.81 11.14
C VAL A 58 -4.95 -11.31 12.02
N LEU A 59 -6.00 -12.10 12.21
CA LEU A 59 -7.15 -11.73 13.04
C LEU A 59 -6.79 -11.59 14.52
N GLU A 60 -5.95 -12.47 15.05
CA GLU A 60 -5.51 -12.42 16.46
C GLU A 60 -4.63 -11.20 16.75
N THR A 61 -3.75 -10.83 15.81
CA THR A 61 -2.78 -9.75 16.02
C THR A 61 -3.27 -8.37 15.56
N ARG A 62 -4.45 -8.28 14.93
CA ARG A 62 -5.01 -7.01 14.39
C ARG A 62 -5.21 -5.91 15.42
N ILE A 63 -5.41 -6.27 16.70
CA ILE A 63 -5.66 -5.33 17.79
C ILE A 63 -4.39 -4.60 18.24
N TYR A 64 -3.22 -5.11 17.84
CA TYR A 64 -1.95 -4.54 18.25
C TYR A 64 -1.52 -3.40 17.31
N SER A 65 -0.80 -2.43 17.87
CA SER A 65 -0.42 -1.20 17.15
C SER A 65 1.00 -0.71 17.46
N LYS A 66 1.80 -1.46 18.24
CA LYS A 66 3.15 -1.01 18.64
C LYS A 66 4.18 -1.24 17.53
N CYS A 67 4.08 -2.36 16.83
CA CYS A 67 4.96 -2.72 15.73
C CYS A 67 4.15 -3.49 14.69
N PHE A 68 4.50 -3.34 13.43
CA PHE A 68 3.85 -4.00 12.30
C PHE A 68 4.86 -4.90 11.59
N LEU A 69 4.46 -6.12 11.26
CA LEU A 69 5.24 -7.06 10.49
C LEU A 69 4.41 -7.47 9.27
N ASN A 70 4.86 -7.06 8.10
CA ASN A 70 4.20 -7.39 6.83
C ASN A 70 4.98 -8.52 6.15
N VAL A 71 4.38 -9.70 6.07
CA VAL A 71 5.00 -10.86 5.41
C VAL A 71 4.44 -10.96 4.00
N CYS A 72 5.29 -10.78 2.99
CA CYS A 72 4.88 -10.96 1.60
C CYS A 72 5.02 -12.44 1.21
N PHE A 73 3.89 -13.09 0.95
CA PHE A 73 3.82 -14.53 0.69
C PHE A 73 2.92 -14.81 -0.51
N ALA A 74 3.38 -15.65 -1.45
CA ALA A 74 2.78 -15.74 -2.80
C ALA A 74 2.56 -14.34 -3.42
N TYR A 75 3.58 -13.49 -3.30
CA TYR A 75 3.51 -12.06 -3.62
C TYR A 75 4.43 -11.71 -4.79
N THR A 76 3.90 -10.90 -5.71
CA THR A 76 4.66 -10.11 -6.68
C THR A 76 4.01 -8.73 -6.81
N SER A 77 4.82 -7.70 -7.07
CA SER A 77 4.33 -6.33 -7.18
C SER A 77 3.41 -6.14 -8.38
N ARG A 78 3.71 -6.79 -9.51
CA ARG A 78 2.81 -6.80 -10.68
C ARG A 78 1.43 -7.37 -10.36
N ASN A 79 1.37 -8.46 -9.59
CA ASN A 79 0.09 -9.05 -9.21
C ASN A 79 -0.69 -8.15 -8.25
N GLU A 80 0.00 -7.52 -7.29
CA GLU A 80 -0.59 -6.53 -6.40
C GLU A 80 -1.18 -5.34 -7.17
N ILE A 81 -0.43 -4.76 -8.11
CA ILE A 81 -0.90 -3.63 -8.94
C ILE A 81 -2.11 -4.05 -9.78
N ALA A 82 -2.05 -5.23 -10.42
CA ALA A 82 -3.18 -5.76 -11.19
C ALA A 82 -4.41 -5.98 -10.32
N ASN A 83 -4.21 -6.42 -9.07
CA ASN A 83 -5.30 -6.56 -8.09
C ASN A 83 -5.88 -5.20 -7.70
N ALA A 84 -5.05 -4.20 -7.38
CA ALA A 84 -5.52 -2.86 -7.03
C ALA A 84 -6.37 -2.23 -8.15
N VAL A 85 -5.96 -2.39 -9.41
CA VAL A 85 -6.74 -1.95 -10.57
C VAL A 85 -8.06 -2.73 -10.68
N ARG A 86 -8.05 -4.04 -10.42
CA ARG A 86 -9.27 -4.86 -10.43
C ARG A 86 -10.26 -4.45 -9.34
N GLU A 87 -9.78 -4.11 -8.15
CA GLU A 87 -10.62 -3.61 -7.06
C GLU A 87 -11.23 -2.24 -7.39
N ALA A 88 -10.46 -1.34 -8.00
CA ALA A 88 -11.01 -0.07 -8.50
C ALA A 88 -12.06 -0.28 -9.60
N ALA A 89 -11.81 -1.19 -10.56
CA ALA A 89 -12.76 -1.54 -11.61
C ALA A 89 -14.05 -2.16 -11.04
N TRP A 90 -13.94 -3.01 -10.02
CA TRP A 90 -15.09 -3.52 -9.27
C TRP A 90 -15.88 -2.38 -8.62
N GLY A 91 -15.20 -1.41 -7.99
CA GLY A 91 -15.85 -0.22 -7.43
C GLY A 91 -16.63 0.61 -8.46
N VAL A 92 -16.10 0.73 -9.68
CA VAL A 92 -16.81 1.37 -10.80
C VAL A 92 -18.02 0.56 -11.24
N GLN A 93 -17.88 -0.76 -11.37
CA GLN A 93 -18.97 -1.66 -11.76
C GLN A 93 -20.14 -1.63 -10.76
N GLU A 94 -19.84 -1.56 -9.46
CA GLU A 94 -20.84 -1.46 -8.38
C GLU A 94 -21.42 -0.04 -8.21
N GLY A 95 -20.99 0.93 -9.03
CA GLY A 95 -21.44 2.32 -8.93
C GLY A 95 -20.95 3.04 -7.66
N LEU A 96 -19.93 2.52 -6.99
CA LEU A 96 -19.31 3.15 -5.82
C LEU A 96 -18.29 4.23 -6.23
N LEU A 97 -17.73 4.10 -7.43
CA LEU A 97 -16.77 5.02 -8.03
C LEU A 97 -17.23 5.44 -9.43
N GLU A 98 -16.83 6.64 -9.86
CA GLU A 98 -16.83 7.02 -11.26
C GLU A 98 -15.45 6.72 -11.87
N PRO A 99 -15.34 6.43 -13.19
CA PRO A 99 -14.04 6.24 -13.85
C PRO A 99 -13.07 7.41 -13.64
N SER A 100 -13.60 8.64 -13.51
CA SER A 100 -12.84 9.86 -13.23
C SER A 100 -12.27 9.94 -11.81
N ASP A 101 -12.74 9.11 -10.88
CA ASP A 101 -12.23 9.06 -9.51
C ASP A 101 -10.91 8.28 -9.42
N VAL A 102 -10.59 7.46 -10.43
CA VAL A 102 -9.37 6.64 -10.44
C VAL A 102 -8.13 7.52 -10.56
N SER A 103 -7.31 7.48 -9.52
CA SER A 103 -6.10 8.27 -9.36
C SER A 103 -4.98 7.44 -8.74
N GLU A 104 -3.75 7.94 -8.77
CA GLU A 104 -2.61 7.32 -8.10
C GLU A 104 -2.89 7.08 -6.61
N SER A 105 -3.48 8.07 -5.93
CA SER A 105 -3.86 7.96 -4.51
C SER A 105 -4.95 6.91 -4.26
N LEU A 106 -5.88 6.71 -5.20
CA LEU A 106 -6.89 5.64 -5.07
C LEU A 106 -6.23 4.26 -5.25
N ILE A 107 -5.34 4.12 -6.23
CA ILE A 107 -4.62 2.86 -6.48
C ILE A 107 -3.77 2.49 -5.27
N ASP A 108 -3.07 3.46 -4.67
CA ASP A 108 -2.26 3.26 -3.46
C ASP A 108 -3.10 2.66 -2.31
N GLN A 109 -4.32 3.16 -2.12
CA GLN A 109 -5.26 2.67 -1.11
C GLN A 109 -5.86 1.30 -1.44
N CYS A 110 -5.74 0.82 -2.68
CA CYS A 110 -6.18 -0.50 -3.11
C CYS A 110 -5.08 -1.57 -3.07
N LEU A 111 -3.81 -1.19 -2.88
CA LEU A 111 -2.69 -2.12 -2.72
C LEU A 111 -2.86 -2.96 -1.45
N TYR A 112 -2.21 -4.12 -1.39
CA TYR A 112 -2.18 -4.92 -0.15
C TYR A 112 -1.51 -4.14 0.98
N THR A 113 -0.59 -3.24 0.63
CA THR A 113 0.17 -2.39 1.56
C THR A 113 -0.57 -1.15 2.04
N SER A 114 -1.84 -0.91 1.66
CA SER A 114 -2.56 0.37 1.91
C SER A 114 -2.65 0.80 3.38
N LYS A 115 -2.46 -0.12 4.33
CA LYS A 115 -2.44 0.16 5.77
C LYS A 115 -1.04 0.50 6.31
N SER A 116 -0.05 0.64 5.44
CA SER A 116 1.35 0.90 5.76
C SER A 116 1.84 2.11 4.97
N THR A 117 2.77 2.84 5.56
CA THR A 117 3.55 3.86 4.86
C THR A 117 4.50 3.22 3.86
N ASP A 118 4.84 3.98 2.82
CA ASP A 118 5.88 3.58 1.89
C ASP A 118 7.21 3.36 2.64
N PRO A 119 7.97 2.32 2.24
CA PRO A 119 9.22 2.00 2.89
C PRO A 119 10.26 3.11 2.73
N ASP A 120 10.92 3.47 3.83
CA ASP A 120 12.06 4.40 3.80
C ASP A 120 13.34 3.75 3.28
N LEU A 121 13.53 2.46 3.58
CA LEU A 121 14.74 1.70 3.28
C LEU A 121 14.41 0.29 2.78
N LEU A 122 14.85 -0.03 1.56
CA LEU A 122 14.78 -1.37 0.98
C LEU A 122 16.15 -2.04 1.04
N ILE A 123 16.25 -3.16 1.77
CA ILE A 123 17.48 -3.92 1.89
C ILE A 123 17.37 -5.23 1.11
N ARG A 124 18.33 -5.44 0.20
CA ARG A 124 18.48 -6.70 -0.52
C ARG A 124 19.85 -7.30 -0.27
N THR A 125 19.82 -8.53 0.23
CA THR A 125 20.99 -9.35 0.55
C THR A 125 21.40 -10.23 -0.64
N SER A 126 22.49 -10.98 -0.47
CA SER A 126 23.02 -11.96 -1.44
C SER A 126 23.66 -11.35 -2.69
N GLY A 127 23.99 -10.05 -2.68
CA GLY A 127 24.78 -9.40 -3.74
C GLY A 127 24.01 -9.09 -5.03
N GLU A 128 22.71 -9.35 -5.05
CA GLU A 128 21.88 -9.20 -6.24
C GLU A 128 21.37 -7.76 -6.41
N VAL A 129 21.62 -7.14 -7.55
CA VAL A 129 21.26 -5.74 -7.85
C VAL A 129 19.98 -5.63 -8.70
N ARG A 130 18.88 -6.21 -8.19
CA ARG A 130 17.55 -6.11 -8.81
C ARG A 130 16.47 -6.02 -7.74
N LEU A 131 15.23 -5.65 -8.10
CA LEU A 131 14.10 -5.65 -7.15
C LEU A 131 13.37 -7.00 -7.10
N SER A 132 13.45 -7.80 -8.18
CA SER A 132 12.72 -9.08 -8.30
C SER A 132 11.22 -8.96 -8.06
N ASP A 133 10.59 -7.96 -8.68
CA ASP A 133 9.12 -7.78 -8.64
C ASP A 133 8.57 -7.62 -7.21
N PHE A 134 9.24 -6.79 -6.42
CA PHE A 134 8.88 -6.55 -5.02
C PHE A 134 8.69 -5.08 -4.73
N LEU A 135 7.50 -4.74 -4.21
CA LEU A 135 7.09 -3.39 -3.83
C LEU A 135 7.49 -2.31 -4.85
N LEU A 136 7.31 -2.56 -6.15
CA LEU A 136 7.77 -1.64 -7.20
C LEU A 136 7.08 -0.28 -7.12
N TRP A 137 5.81 -0.26 -6.74
CA TRP A 137 5.03 0.95 -6.54
C TRP A 137 5.54 1.75 -5.34
N GLN A 138 5.61 1.07 -4.19
CA GLN A 138 5.92 1.66 -2.88
C GLN A 138 7.40 2.07 -2.78
N THR A 139 8.29 1.43 -3.54
CA THR A 139 9.76 1.69 -3.47
C THR A 139 10.27 2.73 -4.46
N SER A 140 9.37 3.47 -5.14
CA SER A 140 9.73 4.49 -6.13
C SER A 140 10.66 5.58 -5.57
N HIS A 141 10.46 5.96 -4.31
CA HIS A 141 11.22 7.01 -3.60
C HIS A 141 11.82 6.47 -2.29
N THR A 142 12.42 5.29 -2.34
CA THR A 142 12.99 4.58 -1.20
C THR A 142 14.51 4.50 -1.31
N CYS A 143 15.23 4.52 -0.18
CA CYS A 143 16.66 4.25 -0.18
C CYS A 143 16.90 2.77 -0.50
N LEU A 144 17.56 2.48 -1.62
CA LEU A 144 17.88 1.10 -2.03
C LEU A 144 19.28 0.72 -1.53
N VAL A 145 19.37 -0.34 -0.73
CA VAL A 145 20.63 -0.85 -0.20
C VAL A 145 20.82 -2.31 -0.60
N PHE A 146 21.82 -2.56 -1.44
CA PHE A 146 22.24 -3.89 -1.85
C PHE A 146 23.49 -4.29 -1.06
N GLN A 147 23.43 -5.43 -0.38
CA GLN A 147 24.53 -5.98 0.41
C GLN A 147 24.84 -7.41 -0.04
N SER A 148 26.13 -7.76 -0.09
CA SER A 148 26.61 -9.07 -0.53
C SER A 148 26.39 -10.19 0.49
N VAL A 149 26.22 -9.86 1.78
CA VAL A 149 25.98 -10.81 2.87
C VAL A 149 24.74 -11.67 2.59
N LEU A 150 24.80 -12.97 2.89
CA LEU A 150 23.66 -13.87 2.75
C LEU A 150 22.64 -13.62 3.85
N TRP A 151 21.35 -13.87 3.58
CA TRP A 151 20.29 -13.63 4.57
C TRP A 151 20.49 -14.35 5.92
N PRO A 152 20.87 -15.64 5.96
CA PRO A 152 21.13 -16.31 7.24
C PRO A 152 22.32 -15.74 8.04
N GLU A 153 23.20 -14.99 7.37
CA GLU A 153 24.40 -14.40 7.95
C GLU A 153 24.22 -12.91 8.28
N TYR A 154 23.00 -12.37 8.11
CA TYR A 154 22.73 -10.95 8.29
C TYR A 154 22.87 -10.53 9.76
N THR A 155 23.74 -9.54 10.02
CA THR A 155 24.02 -9.07 11.38
C THR A 155 23.40 -7.70 11.65
N PHE A 156 23.33 -7.32 12.93
CA PHE A 156 22.97 -5.97 13.36
C PHE A 156 23.82 -4.89 12.69
N TRP A 157 25.12 -5.15 12.47
CA TRP A 157 26.02 -4.20 11.82
C TRP A 157 25.67 -3.95 10.35
N ASN A 158 25.17 -4.97 9.64
CA ASN A 158 24.67 -4.79 8.28
C ASN A 158 23.44 -3.88 8.25
N LEU A 159 22.55 -4.02 9.24
CA LEU A 159 21.41 -3.11 9.38
C LEU A 159 21.86 -1.68 9.67
N CYS A 160 22.81 -1.50 10.60
CA CYS A 160 23.37 -0.17 10.89
C CYS A 160 23.96 0.49 9.65
N GLU A 161 24.71 -0.25 8.84
CA GLU A 161 25.24 0.25 7.58
C GLU A 161 24.13 0.72 6.64
N ALA A 162 23.05 -0.07 6.51
CA ALA A 162 21.92 0.28 5.66
C ALA A 162 21.19 1.54 6.16
N VAL A 163 21.01 1.68 7.47
CA VAL A 163 20.44 2.89 8.10
C VAL A 163 21.34 4.12 7.87
N LEU A 164 22.66 3.97 7.99
CA LEU A 164 23.58 5.07 7.69
C LEU A 164 23.49 5.53 6.22
N ARG A 165 23.34 4.59 5.28
CA ARG A 165 23.10 4.93 3.88
C ARG A 165 21.77 5.67 3.67
N TYR A 166 20.71 5.25 4.38
CA TYR A 166 19.45 5.99 4.38
C TYR A 166 19.64 7.42 4.90
N GLN A 167 20.27 7.59 6.06
CA GLN A 167 20.52 8.90 6.66
C GLN A 167 21.32 9.82 5.74
N TYR A 168 22.33 9.28 5.06
CA TYR A 168 23.13 10.03 4.08
C TYR A 168 22.30 10.53 2.89
N ASN A 169 21.35 9.73 2.40
CA ASN A 169 20.50 10.07 1.25
C ASN A 169 19.18 10.76 1.63
N HIS A 170 18.88 10.89 2.91
CA HIS A 170 17.56 11.31 3.41
C HIS A 170 17.10 12.64 2.81
N SER A 171 17.96 13.66 2.80
CA SER A 171 17.60 15.00 2.28
C SER A 171 17.25 14.98 0.79
N ALA A 172 18.00 14.22 -0.01
CA ALA A 172 17.74 14.08 -1.45
C ALA A 172 16.43 13.32 -1.71
N ILE A 173 16.18 12.26 -0.94
CA ILE A 173 14.94 11.46 -1.04
C ILE A 173 13.73 12.31 -0.65
N GLN A 174 13.79 13.06 0.46
CA GLN A 174 12.70 13.94 0.89
C GLN A 174 12.36 14.99 -0.18
N LYS A 175 13.37 15.65 -0.73
CA LYS A 175 13.16 16.63 -1.81
C LYS A 175 12.50 16.01 -3.04
N ALA A 176 12.87 14.78 -3.41
CA ALA A 176 12.25 14.06 -4.53
C ALA A 176 10.78 13.72 -4.23
N LYS A 177 10.47 13.23 -3.03
CA LYS A 177 9.09 12.96 -2.57
C LYS A 177 8.22 14.22 -2.60
N GLU A 178 8.73 15.34 -2.09
CA GLU A 178 8.04 16.64 -2.11
C GLU A 178 7.73 17.09 -3.54
N THR A 179 8.72 17.00 -4.44
CA THR A 179 8.56 17.37 -5.86
C THR A 179 7.47 16.52 -6.53
N GLN A 180 7.48 15.21 -6.33
CA GLN A 180 6.47 14.29 -6.87
C GLN A 180 5.07 14.62 -6.34
N LEU A 181 4.95 14.94 -5.06
CA LEU A 181 3.66 15.30 -4.44
C LEU A 181 3.11 16.62 -5.00
N GLU A 182 3.97 17.61 -5.22
CA GLU A 182 3.60 18.88 -5.85
C GLU A 182 3.14 18.68 -7.29
N GLU A 183 3.85 17.87 -8.08
CA GLU A 183 3.47 17.54 -9.46
C GLU A 183 2.13 16.81 -9.51
N SER A 184 1.93 15.82 -8.65
CA SER A 184 0.65 15.08 -8.54
C SER A 184 -0.51 16.00 -8.17
N SER A 185 -0.27 16.95 -7.26
CA SER A 185 -1.27 17.94 -6.84
C SER A 185 -1.63 18.91 -7.98
N LYS A 186 -0.65 19.34 -8.78
CA LYS A 186 -0.87 20.19 -9.96
C LYS A 186 -1.69 19.46 -11.01
N LEU A 187 -1.33 18.23 -11.35
CA LEU A 187 -2.07 17.38 -12.29
C LEU A 187 -3.51 17.15 -11.83
N GLN A 188 -3.72 16.94 -10.52
CA GLN A 188 -5.06 16.78 -9.97
C GLN A 188 -5.89 18.07 -10.08
N MET A 189 -5.29 19.23 -9.81
CA MET A 189 -5.93 20.53 -9.98
C MET A 189 -6.33 20.78 -11.43
N GLU A 190 -5.46 20.46 -12.39
CA GLU A 190 -5.75 20.59 -13.83
C GLU A 190 -6.94 19.73 -14.24
N ARG A 191 -7.00 18.47 -13.79
CA ARG A 191 -8.15 17.58 -14.02
C ARG A 191 -9.45 18.13 -13.44
N ASP A 192 -9.41 18.65 -12.21
CA ASP A 192 -10.58 19.26 -11.57
C ASP A 192 -11.06 20.49 -12.36
N LEU A 193 -10.14 21.30 -12.89
CA LEU A 193 -10.47 22.46 -13.72
C LEU A 193 -11.10 22.06 -15.05
N THR A 194 -10.57 21.04 -15.73
CA THR A 194 -11.15 20.50 -16.96
C THR A 194 -12.57 20.01 -16.73
N TRP A 195 -12.82 19.29 -15.63
CA TRP A 195 -14.16 18.84 -15.28
C TRP A 195 -15.14 20.00 -15.10
N VAL A 196 -14.71 21.09 -14.45
CA VAL A 196 -15.55 22.29 -14.28
C VAL A 196 -15.83 22.98 -15.62
N GLN A 197 -14.83 23.07 -16.49
CA GLN A 197 -15.01 23.63 -17.84
C GLN A 197 -16.03 22.85 -18.66
N GLU A 198 -15.94 21.51 -18.66
CA GLU A 198 -16.91 20.65 -19.34
C GLU A 198 -18.32 20.83 -18.78
N LYS A 199 -18.45 20.91 -17.45
CA LYS A 199 -19.74 21.17 -16.79
C LYS A 199 -20.36 22.50 -17.20
N LEU A 200 -19.56 23.56 -17.28
CA LEU A 200 -20.02 24.89 -17.69
C LEU A 200 -20.44 24.93 -19.15
N TRP A 201 -19.66 24.28 -20.02
CA TRP A 201 -20.00 24.13 -21.44
C TRP A 201 -21.38 23.50 -21.63
N HIS A 202 -21.66 22.42 -20.90
CA HIS A 202 -22.97 21.76 -20.94
C HIS A 202 -24.13 22.58 -20.35
N MET A 203 -23.84 23.63 -19.58
CA MET A 203 -24.85 24.53 -19.03
C MET A 203 -25.15 25.74 -19.94
N GLU A 204 -24.52 25.84 -21.12
CA GLU A 204 -24.64 26.97 -22.06
C GLU A 204 -24.40 28.34 -21.40
N GLN A 205 -23.56 28.39 -20.35
CA GLN A 205 -23.21 29.63 -19.66
C GLN A 205 -21.85 30.16 -20.16
N ASP A 206 -21.87 31.28 -20.87
CA ASP A 206 -20.68 32.09 -21.15
C ASP A 206 -20.29 32.87 -19.89
N LEU A 207 -19.27 32.40 -19.18
CA LEU A 207 -18.82 33.05 -17.96
C LEU A 207 -17.93 34.26 -18.25
N GLY A 208 -18.37 35.42 -17.76
CA GLY A 208 -17.57 36.65 -17.72
C GLY A 208 -16.66 36.69 -16.49
N ASN A 209 -15.81 37.72 -16.39
CA ASN A 209 -14.77 37.85 -15.37
C ASN A 209 -15.28 37.91 -13.89
N ASN A 210 -16.61 37.97 -13.66
CA ASN A 210 -17.26 37.99 -12.34
C ASN A 210 -17.54 36.60 -11.74
N ASP A 211 -17.25 35.51 -12.46
CA ASP A 211 -17.70 34.16 -12.10
C ASP A 211 -16.69 33.29 -11.34
N LYS A 212 -15.56 33.89 -10.91
CA LYS A 212 -14.55 33.18 -10.08
C LYS A 212 -15.13 32.51 -8.83
N PRO A 213 -16.04 33.14 -8.05
CA PRO A 213 -16.64 32.49 -6.89
C PRO A 213 -17.52 31.29 -7.26
N PHE A 214 -18.17 31.33 -8.43
CA PHE A 214 -19.01 30.24 -8.91
C PHE A 214 -18.17 29.03 -9.34
N CYS A 215 -17.11 29.24 -10.13
CA CYS A 215 -16.16 28.18 -10.49
C CYS A 215 -15.51 27.54 -9.26
N GLN A 216 -15.15 28.34 -8.25
CA GLN A 216 -14.63 27.83 -6.97
C GLN A 216 -15.64 26.94 -6.25
N LYS A 217 -16.93 27.31 -6.26
CA LYS A 217 -18.00 26.50 -5.67
C LYS A 217 -18.17 25.17 -6.40
N LEU A 218 -18.14 25.17 -7.74
CA LEU A 218 -18.20 23.93 -8.54
C LEU A 218 -16.99 23.02 -8.28
N LEU A 219 -15.78 23.59 -8.18
CA LEU A 219 -14.57 22.83 -7.82
C LEU A 219 -14.71 22.16 -6.44
N GLN A 220 -15.19 22.91 -5.44
CA GLN A 220 -15.42 22.36 -4.10
C GLN A 220 -16.45 21.22 -4.11
N GLN A 221 -17.54 21.38 -4.87
CA GLN A 221 -18.56 20.33 -5.02
C GLN A 221 -18.02 19.08 -5.69
N CYS A 222 -17.21 19.23 -6.75
CA CYS A 222 -16.56 18.13 -7.43
C CYS A 222 -15.65 17.34 -6.48
N ARG A 223 -14.81 18.05 -5.72
CA ARG A 223 -13.89 17.43 -4.74
C ARG A 223 -14.64 16.69 -3.65
N ALA A 224 -15.63 17.34 -3.03
CA ALA A 224 -16.43 16.74 -1.97
C ALA A 224 -17.15 15.47 -2.46
N SER A 225 -17.70 15.51 -3.68
CA SER A 225 -18.38 14.34 -4.28
C SER A 225 -17.43 13.18 -4.52
N ARG A 226 -16.23 13.46 -5.08
CA ARG A 226 -15.18 12.45 -5.27
C ARG A 226 -14.69 11.86 -3.95
N GLU A 227 -14.43 12.69 -2.95
CA GLU A 227 -14.00 12.26 -1.61
C GLU A 227 -15.05 11.36 -0.96
N GLU A 228 -16.34 11.72 -1.07
CA GLU A 228 -17.44 10.93 -0.53
C GLU A 228 -17.52 9.55 -1.20
N ARG A 229 -17.47 9.50 -2.54
CA ARG A 229 -17.46 8.24 -3.29
C ARG A 229 -16.26 7.38 -2.95
N THR A 230 -15.07 7.96 -2.95
CA THR A 230 -13.82 7.29 -2.57
C THR A 230 -13.92 6.69 -1.17
N LYS A 231 -14.40 7.46 -0.20
CA LYS A 231 -14.59 6.97 1.18
C LYS A 231 -15.58 5.80 1.25
N LYS A 232 -16.72 5.89 0.56
CA LYS A 232 -17.71 4.80 0.51
C LYS A 232 -17.12 3.53 -0.11
N PHE A 233 -16.40 3.68 -1.21
CA PHE A 233 -15.70 2.58 -1.88
C PHE A 233 -14.69 1.91 -0.96
N LEU A 234 -13.81 2.67 -0.30
CA LEU A 234 -12.78 2.11 0.59
C LEU A 234 -13.39 1.37 1.79
N GLN A 235 -14.49 1.85 2.34
CA GLN A 235 -15.24 1.14 3.37
C GLN A 235 -15.86 -0.16 2.86
N ALA A 236 -16.33 -0.20 1.60
CA ALA A 236 -16.82 -1.43 0.99
C ALA A 236 -15.68 -2.42 0.73
N LEU A 237 -14.55 -1.95 0.22
CA LEU A 237 -13.35 -2.75 -0.02
C LEU A 237 -12.81 -3.36 1.28
N GLU A 238 -12.68 -2.57 2.35
CA GLU A 238 -12.22 -3.07 3.64
C GLU A 238 -13.19 -4.14 4.19
N ARG A 239 -14.50 -3.94 4.09
CA ARG A 239 -15.49 -4.96 4.50
C ARG A 239 -15.34 -6.25 3.69
N LYS A 240 -15.20 -6.15 2.37
CA LYS A 240 -14.96 -7.30 1.48
C LYS A 240 -13.74 -8.11 1.91
N GLN A 241 -12.63 -7.43 2.21
CA GLN A 241 -11.39 -8.07 2.67
C GLN A 241 -11.56 -8.75 4.04
N TRP A 242 -12.22 -8.11 5.00
CA TRP A 242 -12.43 -8.69 6.33
C TRP A 242 -13.39 -9.87 6.33
N ASN A 243 -14.47 -9.83 5.54
CA ASN A 243 -15.40 -10.94 5.43
C ASN A 243 -14.68 -12.19 4.91
N HIS A 244 -13.85 -12.03 3.87
CA HIS A 244 -13.06 -13.13 3.32
C HIS A 244 -12.14 -13.79 4.37
N LEU A 245 -11.45 -12.99 5.19
CA LEU A 245 -10.59 -13.52 6.27
C LEU A 245 -11.41 -14.24 7.35
N GLN A 246 -12.60 -13.75 7.69
CA GLN A 246 -13.47 -14.38 8.68
C GLN A 246 -14.06 -15.70 8.16
N ASP A 247 -14.44 -15.76 6.89
CA ASP A 247 -14.97 -16.95 6.24
C ASP A 247 -13.93 -18.09 6.23
N LEU A 248 -12.66 -17.76 5.97
CA LEU A 248 -11.55 -18.73 6.04
C LEU A 248 -11.39 -19.35 7.43
N CYS A 249 -11.58 -18.57 8.50
CA CYS A 249 -11.48 -19.08 9.88
C CYS A 249 -12.73 -19.83 10.37
N SER A 250 -13.89 -19.61 9.73
CA SER A 250 -15.18 -20.16 10.16
C SER A 250 -15.52 -21.50 9.48
N THR A 251 -14.84 -21.82 8.38
CA THR A 251 -14.95 -23.08 7.62
C THR A 251 -13.87 -24.08 8.01
#